data_AF-A0A7S1GM02-F1
#
_entry.id   AF-A0A7S1GM02-F1
#
_cell.length_a   1.000
_cell.length_b   1.000
_cell.length_c   1.000
_cell.angle_alpha   90.00
_cell.angle_beta   90.00
_cell.angle_gamma   90.00
#
_symmetry.space_group_name_H-M   'P 1'
#
loop_
_entity.id
_entity.type
_entity.pdbx_description
1 polymer ?
#
loop_
_entity_poly.entity_id
_entity_poly.type
_entity_poly.pdbx_seq_one_letter_code
_entity_poly.pdbx_strand_id
1 'polypeptide(L)'
;YTLLIGDLRMEKDIFRRGDSAVNWLRWLGILNRYGVEGKLLDFESLAGTYDALVAAGEAPPPCPYYSRPAPMGAETILYKLIRLGDHVVQGNVNIHIPMIEVINPDTHASSKHDFSSCFSLAVVLSAVSCCNPLSVVEEARLLDGYAAQLIALGRWELAVFVLLSNLAPSGDSFWRVSAAKRIVLRCLGPDMTRETMYLKETVGIPTEWMDEALADRCKSTGDTHGRIQHLSRFSPGMAREALEKYLVPTLLFRCHTDTVKSLELLKSITTDEGTLAGVALRLYALCEDIVALSVTSTQEREDTISELHTQTETIERELSLLKSQAALVSTEDGQCSIPMTSFLSEALASLQFMKLQLQALEAGSSIWNEYDKKEAKVASRLAIALVGKEASSRVHTENVKVFA
;
A
#
# COMPACT_ATOMS: atom_id res chain seq x y z
N TYR A 1 -52.53 21.97 -34.15
CA TYR A 1 -52.60 22.24 -35.61
C TYR A 1 -51.40 23.03 -36.10
N THR A 2 -51.03 24.16 -35.49
CA THR A 2 -49.82 24.95 -35.85
C THR A 2 -48.50 24.17 -35.77
N LEU A 3 -48.29 23.40 -34.69
CA LEU A 3 -47.09 22.56 -34.55
C LEU A 3 -46.98 21.45 -35.61
N LEU A 4 -48.11 20.94 -36.13
CA LEU A 4 -48.10 19.90 -37.18
C LEU A 4 -47.62 20.44 -38.53
N ILE A 5 -47.61 21.76 -38.71
CA ILE A 5 -47.14 22.46 -39.91
C ILE A 5 -45.67 22.92 -39.71
N GLY A 6 -45.08 22.69 -38.53
CA GLY A 6 -43.75 23.20 -38.17
C GLY A 6 -43.72 24.72 -37.93
N ASP A 7 -44.88 25.34 -37.68
CA ASP A 7 -44.97 26.77 -37.35
C ASP A 7 -44.75 26.99 -35.84
N LEU A 8 -43.61 27.59 -35.51
CA LEU A 8 -43.15 27.84 -34.14
C LEU A 8 -43.62 29.21 -33.58
N ARG A 9 -44.44 29.99 -34.31
CA ARG A 9 -44.87 31.35 -33.90
C ARG A 9 -45.47 31.41 -32.49
N MET A 10 -46.34 30.46 -32.14
CA MET A 10 -46.96 30.44 -30.81
C MET A 10 -45.93 30.23 -29.69
N GLU A 11 -44.96 29.36 -29.88
CA GLU A 11 -43.92 29.10 -28.87
C GLU A 11 -42.95 30.29 -28.76
N LYS A 12 -42.63 30.96 -29.88
CA LYS A 12 -41.88 32.24 -29.88
C LYS A 12 -42.59 33.30 -29.05
N ASP A 13 -43.90 33.45 -29.23
CA ASP A 13 -44.71 34.42 -28.50
C ASP A 13 -44.82 34.09 -27.01
N ILE A 14 -44.90 32.81 -26.64
CA ILE A 14 -44.91 32.39 -25.23
C ILE A 14 -43.55 32.66 -24.57
N PHE A 15 -42.44 32.39 -25.27
CA PHE A 15 -41.10 32.71 -24.78
C PHE A 15 -40.91 34.23 -24.58
N ARG A 16 -41.33 35.05 -25.54
CA ARG A 16 -41.28 36.52 -25.44
C ARG A 16 -42.10 37.09 -24.30
N ARG A 17 -43.17 36.40 -23.88
CA ARG A 17 -43.98 36.76 -22.71
C ARG A 17 -43.31 36.41 -21.37
N GLY A 18 -42.14 35.76 -21.41
CA GLY A 18 -41.37 35.39 -20.22
C GLY A 18 -41.96 34.21 -19.45
N ASP A 19 -42.80 33.39 -20.07
CA ASP A 19 -43.39 32.23 -19.41
C ASP A 19 -42.31 31.15 -19.15
N SER A 20 -42.11 30.84 -17.88
CA SER A 20 -41.17 29.82 -17.42
C SER A 20 -41.52 28.39 -17.85
N ALA A 21 -42.73 28.15 -18.35
CA ALA A 21 -43.19 26.86 -18.87
C ALA A 21 -42.45 26.43 -20.16
N VAL A 22 -41.76 27.37 -20.81
CA VAL A 22 -41.04 27.14 -22.06
C VAL A 22 -39.56 26.94 -21.76
N ASN A 23 -39.17 25.67 -21.64
CA ASN A 23 -37.78 25.26 -21.46
C ASN A 23 -37.10 24.92 -22.80
N TRP A 24 -35.78 25.11 -22.87
CA TRP A 24 -34.93 24.70 -23.99
C TRP A 24 -35.13 23.23 -24.40
N LEU A 25 -35.34 22.30 -23.45
CA LEU A 25 -35.65 20.89 -23.73
C LEU A 25 -36.97 20.70 -24.47
N ARG A 26 -37.99 21.48 -24.10
CA ARG A 26 -39.29 21.45 -24.78
C ARG A 26 -39.14 21.99 -26.19
N TRP A 27 -38.40 23.08 -26.38
CA TRP A 27 -38.08 23.62 -27.71
C TRP A 27 -37.36 22.62 -28.58
N LEU A 28 -36.29 22.01 -28.06
CA LEU A 28 -35.52 21.02 -28.80
C LEU A 28 -36.36 19.79 -29.16
N GLY A 29 -37.23 19.34 -28.24
CA GLY A 29 -38.17 18.26 -28.48
C GLY A 29 -39.23 18.59 -29.55
N ILE A 30 -39.68 19.84 -29.63
CA ILE A 30 -40.58 20.31 -30.67
C ILE A 30 -39.86 20.32 -32.02
N LEU A 31 -38.65 20.86 -32.08
CA LEU A 31 -37.83 20.88 -33.30
C LEU A 31 -37.52 19.48 -33.82
N ASN A 32 -37.15 18.56 -32.93
CA ASN A 32 -36.86 17.17 -33.31
C ASN A 32 -38.10 16.42 -33.85
N ARG A 33 -39.29 16.69 -33.29
CA ARG A 33 -40.52 15.95 -33.68
C ARG A 33 -41.28 16.55 -34.86
N TYR A 34 -41.27 17.87 -34.98
CA TYR A 34 -42.11 18.59 -35.95
C TYR A 34 -41.30 19.35 -37.00
N GLY A 35 -39.98 19.48 -36.79
CA GLY A 35 -39.11 20.18 -37.72
C GLY A 35 -39.40 21.68 -37.80
N VAL A 36 -38.87 22.32 -38.85
CA VAL A 36 -39.11 23.73 -39.17
C VAL A 36 -39.81 23.77 -40.52
N GLU A 37 -40.96 24.46 -40.58
CA GLU A 37 -41.74 24.63 -41.83
C GLU A 37 -42.11 23.32 -42.54
N GLY A 38 -42.41 22.27 -41.76
CA GLY A 38 -42.87 20.97 -42.26
C GLY A 38 -41.76 20.05 -42.80
N LYS A 39 -40.48 20.45 -42.67
CA LYS A 39 -39.34 19.58 -42.95
C LYS A 39 -38.81 19.02 -41.64
N LEU A 40 -38.82 17.68 -41.52
CA LEU A 40 -38.16 16.99 -40.42
C LEU A 40 -36.67 17.31 -40.47
N LEU A 41 -36.11 17.67 -39.31
CA LEU A 41 -34.69 17.93 -39.16
C LEU A 41 -33.99 16.61 -38.88
N ASP A 42 -32.94 16.34 -39.65
CA ASP A 42 -31.99 15.29 -39.30
C ASP A 42 -31.24 15.71 -38.04
N PHE A 43 -30.78 14.73 -37.26
CA PHE A 43 -30.01 14.98 -36.03
C PHE A 43 -28.79 15.88 -36.28
N GLU A 44 -28.22 15.79 -37.48
CA GLU A 44 -27.09 16.60 -37.95
C GLU A 44 -27.41 18.10 -38.08
N SER A 45 -28.66 18.42 -38.43
CA SER A 45 -29.12 19.80 -38.65
C SER A 45 -29.78 20.42 -37.42
N LEU A 46 -30.07 19.58 -36.41
CA LEU A 46 -30.87 19.94 -35.24
C LEU A 46 -30.15 20.94 -34.34
N ALA A 47 -28.89 20.67 -33.98
CA ALA A 47 -28.11 21.52 -33.10
C ALA A 47 -27.81 22.88 -33.74
N GLY A 48 -27.36 22.90 -35.01
CA GLY A 48 -27.10 24.15 -35.74
C GLY A 48 -28.35 25.02 -35.93
N THR A 49 -29.51 24.41 -36.21
CA THR A 49 -30.78 25.15 -36.32
C THR A 49 -31.20 25.73 -34.97
N TYR A 50 -30.99 24.99 -33.88
CA TYR A 50 -31.26 25.47 -32.53
C TYR A 50 -30.36 26.65 -32.15
N ASP A 51 -29.05 26.56 -32.41
CA ASP A 51 -28.08 27.62 -32.15
C ASP A 51 -28.45 28.91 -32.90
N ALA A 52 -28.93 28.81 -34.14
CA ALA A 52 -29.41 29.96 -34.91
C ALA A 52 -30.63 30.62 -34.27
N LEU A 53 -31.58 29.83 -33.75
CA LEU A 53 -32.78 30.35 -33.06
C LEU A 53 -32.44 31.00 -31.71
N VAL A 54 -31.46 30.46 -30.99
CA VAL A 54 -30.96 31.06 -29.74
C VAL A 54 -30.23 32.38 -30.04
N ALA A 55 -29.37 32.41 -31.06
CA ALA A 55 -28.67 33.63 -31.49
C ALA A 55 -29.63 34.73 -31.96
N ALA A 56 -30.76 34.35 -32.58
CA ALA A 56 -31.84 35.26 -32.95
C ALA A 56 -32.70 35.74 -31.76
N GLY A 57 -32.46 35.21 -30.56
CA GLY A 57 -33.26 35.53 -29.36
C GLY A 57 -34.68 34.98 -29.41
N GLU A 58 -34.94 33.97 -30.25
CA GLU A 58 -36.25 33.36 -30.44
C GLU A 58 -36.47 32.11 -29.60
N ALA A 59 -35.38 31.50 -29.13
CA ALA A 59 -35.39 30.32 -28.27
C ALA A 59 -34.65 30.58 -26.95
N PRO A 60 -35.03 29.91 -25.85
CA PRO A 60 -34.31 29.98 -24.59
C PRO A 60 -32.90 29.37 -24.72
N PRO A 61 -31.87 29.94 -24.07
CA PRO A 61 -30.54 29.33 -24.07
C PRO A 61 -30.54 27.98 -23.32
N PRO A 62 -29.67 27.03 -23.70
CA PRO A 62 -29.60 25.70 -23.10
C PRO A 62 -28.91 25.73 -21.72
N CYS A 63 -29.53 26.40 -20.75
CA CYS A 63 -28.96 26.59 -19.41
C CYS A 63 -29.39 25.47 -18.43
N PRO A 64 -28.52 25.11 -17.46
CA PRO A 64 -28.85 24.13 -16.43
C PRO A 64 -29.93 24.63 -15.47
N TYR A 65 -30.87 23.75 -15.13
CA TYR A 65 -32.06 24.07 -14.32
C TYR A 65 -31.71 24.62 -12.92
N TYR A 66 -30.60 24.17 -12.34
CA TYR A 66 -30.16 24.54 -11.01
C TYR A 66 -29.45 25.90 -10.95
N SER A 67 -29.05 26.46 -12.10
CA SER A 67 -28.40 27.77 -12.19
C SER A 67 -29.39 28.78 -12.76
N ARG A 68 -30.32 29.27 -11.93
CA ARG A 68 -31.14 30.46 -12.24
C ARG A 68 -30.88 31.53 -11.18
N PRO A 69 -30.33 32.72 -11.53
CA PRO A 69 -29.94 33.16 -12.88
C PRO A 69 -28.70 32.42 -13.40
N ALA A 70 -28.72 32.02 -14.68
CA ALA A 70 -27.63 31.28 -15.29
C ALA A 70 -26.41 32.20 -15.49
N PRO A 71 -25.19 31.78 -15.14
CA PRO A 71 -24.00 32.50 -15.58
C PRO A 71 -23.98 32.54 -17.11
N MET A 72 -23.69 33.71 -17.69
CA MET A 72 -23.66 33.91 -19.14
C MET A 72 -22.79 32.84 -19.80
N GLY A 73 -23.37 32.04 -20.71
CA GLY A 73 -22.65 31.05 -21.51
C GLY A 73 -22.53 29.64 -20.92
N ALA A 74 -23.14 29.33 -19.76
CA ALA A 74 -23.14 27.97 -19.23
C ALA A 74 -24.19 27.07 -19.92
N GLU A 75 -23.74 26.26 -20.89
CA GLU A 75 -24.55 25.24 -21.54
C GLU A 75 -24.71 23.98 -20.67
N THR A 76 -25.86 23.31 -20.75
CA THR A 76 -26.07 22.00 -20.11
C THR A 76 -25.20 20.90 -20.72
N ILE A 77 -24.82 19.90 -19.91
CA ILE A 77 -24.15 18.68 -20.39
C ILE A 77 -24.92 18.04 -21.53
N LEU A 78 -26.23 17.91 -21.38
CA LEU A 78 -27.08 17.23 -22.36
C LEU A 78 -27.01 17.95 -23.72
N TYR A 79 -27.04 19.28 -23.72
CA TYR A 79 -26.87 20.04 -24.96
C TYR A 79 -25.47 19.87 -25.56
N LYS A 80 -24.42 19.90 -24.73
CA LYS A 80 -23.03 19.63 -25.17
C LYS A 80 -22.87 18.23 -25.77
N LEU A 81 -23.53 17.22 -25.20
CA LEU A 81 -23.53 15.85 -25.73
C LEU A 81 -24.29 15.73 -27.05
N ILE A 82 -25.40 16.46 -27.20
CA ILE A 82 -26.12 16.50 -28.48
C ILE A 82 -25.25 17.17 -29.55
N ARG A 83 -24.59 18.29 -29.23
CA ARG A 83 -23.64 18.93 -30.13
C ARG A 83 -22.48 17.99 -30.48
N LEU A 84 -21.94 17.27 -29.50
CA LEU A 84 -20.89 16.29 -29.75
C LEU A 84 -21.37 15.14 -30.66
N GLY A 85 -22.57 14.63 -30.43
CA GLY A 85 -23.17 13.60 -31.28
C GLY A 85 -23.34 14.07 -32.72
N ASP A 86 -23.79 15.31 -32.91
CA ASP A 86 -23.89 15.96 -34.23
C ASP A 86 -22.51 15.99 -34.93
N HIS A 87 -21.46 16.42 -34.24
CA HIS A 87 -20.11 16.48 -34.79
C HIS A 87 -19.55 15.09 -35.19
N VAL A 88 -19.83 14.06 -34.39
CA VAL A 88 -19.44 12.67 -34.68
C VAL A 88 -20.14 12.15 -35.92
N VAL A 89 -21.45 12.42 -36.07
CA VAL A 89 -22.26 11.95 -37.21
C VAL A 89 -21.87 12.66 -38.50
N GLN A 90 -21.58 13.96 -38.46
CA GLN A 90 -21.14 14.74 -39.62
C GLN A 90 -19.74 14.36 -40.14
N GLY A 91 -19.03 13.42 -39.49
CA GLY A 91 -17.70 12.99 -39.92
C GLY A 91 -16.66 14.11 -39.96
N ASN A 92 -16.91 15.21 -39.24
CA ASN A 92 -16.03 16.37 -39.20
C ASN A 92 -14.84 16.08 -38.27
N VAL A 93 -13.88 15.31 -38.78
CA VAL A 93 -12.62 14.94 -38.10
C VAL A 93 -11.81 16.18 -37.66
N ASN A 94 -12.10 17.37 -38.18
CA ASN A 94 -11.34 18.59 -37.90
C ASN A 94 -11.88 19.44 -36.74
N ILE A 95 -13.06 19.14 -36.18
CA ILE A 95 -13.61 19.90 -35.04
C ILE A 95 -13.61 18.99 -33.81
N HIS A 96 -12.42 18.80 -33.24
CA HIS A 96 -12.32 18.10 -31.98
C HIS A 96 -12.67 19.04 -30.83
N ILE A 97 -13.90 18.92 -30.31
CA ILE A 97 -14.31 19.58 -29.08
C ILE A 97 -13.38 19.09 -27.96
N PRO A 98 -12.73 19.99 -27.21
CA PRO A 98 -11.87 19.58 -26.09
C PRO A 98 -12.73 18.95 -25.01
N MET A 99 -12.33 17.76 -24.53
CA MET A 99 -13.15 17.00 -23.58
C MET A 99 -13.50 17.84 -22.34
N ILE A 100 -12.56 18.66 -21.86
CA ILE A 100 -12.76 19.55 -20.69
C ILE A 100 -13.99 20.46 -20.80
N GLU A 101 -14.35 20.92 -22.00
CA GLU A 101 -15.54 21.74 -22.20
C GLU A 101 -16.83 20.95 -21.95
N VAL A 102 -16.82 19.65 -22.23
CA VAL A 102 -17.95 18.75 -22.03
C VAL A 102 -18.06 18.30 -20.57
N ILE A 103 -16.92 18.03 -19.91
CA ILE A 103 -16.84 17.49 -18.54
C ILE A 103 -16.69 18.55 -17.43
N ASN A 104 -16.86 19.83 -17.71
CA ASN A 104 -16.68 20.90 -16.72
C ASN A 104 -17.68 20.78 -15.53
N PRO A 105 -17.22 20.60 -14.28
CA PRO A 105 -18.07 20.41 -13.09
C PRO A 105 -19.07 21.55 -12.86
N ASP A 106 -18.72 22.79 -13.23
CA ASP A 106 -19.63 23.95 -13.11
C ASP A 106 -20.90 23.79 -13.97
N THR A 107 -20.82 22.96 -15.02
CA THR A 107 -21.93 22.65 -15.93
C THR A 107 -22.60 21.31 -15.65
N HIS A 108 -22.09 20.52 -14.70
CA HIS A 108 -22.55 19.16 -14.42
C HIS A 108 -23.52 19.04 -13.25
N ALA A 109 -23.21 19.70 -12.14
CA ALA A 109 -23.99 19.59 -10.92
C ALA A 109 -24.25 20.98 -10.33
N SER A 110 -25.24 21.08 -9.45
CA SER A 110 -25.42 22.27 -8.60
C SER A 110 -24.23 22.52 -7.68
N SER A 111 -23.43 21.46 -7.42
CA SER A 111 -22.19 21.53 -6.66
C SER A 111 -20.99 21.63 -7.60
N LYS A 112 -20.26 22.74 -7.51
CA LYS A 112 -19.02 23.00 -8.28
C LYS A 112 -17.87 22.04 -7.97
N HIS A 113 -18.04 21.23 -6.92
CA HIS A 113 -17.02 20.29 -6.45
C HIS A 113 -17.41 18.83 -6.73
N ASP A 114 -18.52 18.56 -7.41
CA ASP A 114 -18.90 17.20 -7.76
C ASP A 114 -18.18 16.73 -9.04
N PHE A 115 -17.17 15.88 -8.86
CA PHE A 115 -16.39 15.32 -9.95
C PHE A 115 -16.87 13.91 -10.38
N SER A 116 -17.88 13.34 -9.71
CA SER A 116 -18.33 11.96 -9.95
C SER A 116 -18.90 11.76 -11.36
N SER A 117 -19.79 12.66 -11.78
CA SER A 117 -20.40 12.66 -13.11
C SER A 117 -19.40 13.05 -14.19
N CYS A 118 -18.51 14.01 -13.88
CA CYS A 118 -17.42 14.42 -14.75
C CYS A 118 -16.49 13.25 -15.07
N PHE A 119 -16.08 12.48 -14.04
CA PHE A 119 -15.23 11.30 -14.21
C PHE A 119 -15.92 10.23 -15.05
N SER A 120 -17.17 9.89 -14.71
CA SER A 120 -17.92 8.85 -15.43
C SER A 120 -18.09 9.17 -16.91
N LEU A 121 -18.39 10.44 -17.22
CA LEU A 121 -18.51 10.90 -18.59
C LEU A 121 -17.15 10.92 -19.31
N ALA A 122 -16.07 11.32 -18.63
CA ALA A 122 -14.72 11.31 -19.18
C ALA A 122 -14.29 9.89 -19.60
N VAL A 123 -14.58 8.88 -18.78
CA VAL A 123 -14.30 7.47 -19.10
C VAL A 123 -15.00 7.04 -20.38
N VAL A 124 -16.29 7.35 -20.50
CA VAL A 124 -17.09 6.99 -21.69
C VAL A 124 -16.59 7.72 -22.93
N LEU A 125 -16.35 9.03 -22.84
CA LEU A 125 -15.87 9.83 -23.98
C LEU A 125 -14.46 9.42 -24.42
N SER A 126 -13.58 9.04 -23.48
CA SER A 126 -12.25 8.50 -23.78
C SER A 126 -12.34 7.15 -24.48
N ALA A 127 -13.21 6.24 -24.01
CA ALA A 127 -13.42 4.94 -24.64
C ALA A 127 -14.00 5.03 -26.06
N VAL A 128 -14.89 5.99 -26.31
CA VAL A 128 -15.51 6.23 -27.62
C VAL A 128 -14.56 7.01 -28.57
N SER A 129 -13.51 7.64 -28.03
CA SER A 129 -12.52 8.41 -28.79
C SER A 129 -13.13 9.54 -29.65
N CYS A 130 -14.23 10.14 -29.17
CA CYS A 130 -14.96 11.20 -29.88
C CYS A 130 -14.51 12.63 -29.51
N CYS A 131 -13.63 12.79 -28.52
CA CYS A 131 -13.10 14.08 -28.08
C CYS A 131 -11.57 14.13 -28.21
N ASN A 132 -11.01 15.34 -28.20
CA ASN A 132 -9.60 15.51 -27.89
C ASN A 132 -9.32 14.98 -26.47
N PRO A 133 -8.22 14.25 -26.25
CA PRO A 133 -7.86 13.76 -24.93
C PRO A 133 -7.61 14.94 -23.97
N LEU A 134 -7.85 14.68 -22.68
CA LEU A 134 -7.52 15.64 -21.63
C LEU A 134 -6.01 15.92 -21.61
N SER A 135 -5.64 17.15 -21.29
CA SER A 135 -4.26 17.44 -20.91
C SER A 135 -3.92 16.76 -19.58
N VAL A 136 -2.63 16.55 -19.32
CA VAL A 136 -2.15 15.90 -18.08
C VAL A 136 -2.63 16.65 -16.82
N VAL A 137 -2.68 17.99 -16.87
CA VAL A 137 -3.12 18.82 -15.74
C VAL A 137 -4.62 18.70 -15.50
N GLU A 138 -5.41 18.64 -16.57
CA GLU A 138 -6.88 18.49 -16.47
C GLU A 138 -7.26 17.09 -15.99
N GLU A 139 -6.58 16.06 -16.50
CA GLU A 139 -6.73 14.68 -16.02
C GLU A 139 -6.36 14.59 -14.53
N ALA A 140 -5.20 15.14 -14.13
CA ALA A 140 -4.79 15.14 -12.73
C ALA A 140 -5.83 15.83 -11.83
N ARG A 141 -6.32 17.01 -12.22
CA ARG A 141 -7.34 17.73 -11.46
C ARG A 141 -8.65 16.93 -11.32
N LEU A 142 -9.09 16.27 -12.38
CA LEU A 142 -10.31 15.45 -12.37
C LEU A 142 -10.14 14.23 -11.46
N LEU A 143 -9.05 13.49 -11.63
CA LEU A 143 -8.76 12.28 -10.86
C LEU A 143 -8.51 12.59 -9.39
N ASP A 144 -7.66 13.57 -9.07
CA ASP A 144 -7.39 13.97 -7.69
C ASP A 144 -8.64 14.54 -7.01
N GLY A 145 -9.43 15.34 -7.73
CA GLY A 145 -10.70 15.89 -7.24
C GLY A 145 -11.67 14.78 -6.85
N TYR A 146 -11.89 13.81 -7.73
CA TYR A 146 -12.80 12.71 -7.44
C TYR A 146 -12.24 11.74 -6.38
N ALA A 147 -10.94 11.44 -6.42
CA ALA A 147 -10.27 10.63 -5.41
C ALA A 147 -10.41 11.25 -4.01
N ALA A 148 -10.23 12.57 -3.87
CA ALA A 148 -10.41 13.27 -2.60
C ALA A 148 -11.85 13.16 -2.07
N GLN A 149 -12.86 13.22 -2.94
CA GLN A 149 -14.25 13.01 -2.56
C GLN A 149 -14.48 11.59 -2.04
N LEU A 150 -13.94 10.58 -2.73
CA LEU A 150 -14.07 9.18 -2.33
C LEU A 150 -13.36 8.90 -0.99
N ILE A 151 -12.19 9.47 -0.76
CA ILE A 151 -11.49 9.39 0.53
C ILE A 151 -12.32 10.02 1.64
N ALA A 152 -12.91 11.19 1.40
CA ALA A 152 -13.76 11.87 2.38
C ALA A 152 -15.02 11.05 2.74
N LEU A 153 -15.54 10.26 1.80
CA LEU A 153 -16.65 9.32 2.02
C LEU A 153 -16.21 7.98 2.64
N GLY A 154 -14.92 7.79 2.94
CA GLY A 154 -14.38 6.54 3.47
C GLY A 154 -14.36 5.39 2.46
N ARG A 155 -14.30 5.69 1.16
CA ARG A 155 -14.19 4.74 0.04
C ARG A 155 -12.85 4.89 -0.66
N TRP A 156 -11.76 4.75 0.10
CA TRP A 156 -10.41 4.97 -0.38
C TRP A 156 -9.97 3.93 -1.42
N GLU A 157 -10.53 2.71 -1.38
CA GLU A 157 -10.30 1.64 -2.34
C GLU A 157 -10.78 2.04 -3.75
N LEU A 158 -11.90 2.75 -3.84
CA LEU A 158 -12.39 3.32 -5.10
C LEU A 158 -11.54 4.51 -5.54
N ALA A 159 -11.01 5.30 -4.60
CA ALA A 159 -10.10 6.40 -4.92
C ALA A 159 -8.82 5.89 -5.60
N VAL A 160 -8.28 4.75 -5.14
CA VAL A 160 -7.14 4.08 -5.78
C VAL A 160 -7.48 3.65 -7.20
N PHE A 161 -8.65 3.02 -7.40
CA PHE A 161 -9.12 2.64 -8.74
C PHE A 161 -9.24 3.84 -9.69
N VAL A 162 -9.82 4.95 -9.20
CA VAL A 162 -9.96 6.19 -9.97
C VAL A 162 -8.60 6.72 -10.39
N LEU A 163 -7.63 6.82 -9.47
CA LEU A 163 -6.28 7.33 -9.79
C LEU A 163 -5.54 6.47 -10.80
N LEU A 164 -5.76 5.15 -10.80
CA LEU A 164 -5.13 4.23 -11.75
C LEU A 164 -5.86 4.19 -13.10
N SER A 165 -7.02 4.84 -13.23
CA SER A 165 -7.75 4.93 -14.49
C SER A 165 -6.97 5.75 -15.52
N ASN A 166 -6.96 5.29 -16.77
CA ASN A 166 -6.31 5.98 -17.86
C ASN A 166 -7.32 6.71 -18.73
N LEU A 167 -7.34 8.04 -18.65
CA LEU A 167 -8.24 8.89 -19.44
C LEU A 167 -7.51 9.53 -20.62
N ALA A 168 -6.17 9.68 -20.55
CA ALA A 168 -5.34 10.20 -21.63
C ALA A 168 -4.36 9.14 -22.20
N PRO A 169 -4.17 9.07 -23.54
CA PRO A 169 -3.33 8.07 -24.19
C PRO A 169 -1.81 8.28 -24.03
N SER A 170 -1.36 9.45 -23.54
CA SER A 170 0.06 9.85 -23.52
C SER A 170 0.55 10.40 -22.16
N GLY A 171 -0.22 10.19 -21.08
CA GLY A 171 0.10 10.72 -19.76
C GLY A 171 1.12 9.89 -18.96
N ASP A 172 2.12 10.58 -18.41
CA ASP A 172 3.12 10.00 -17.51
C ASP A 172 2.42 9.30 -16.32
N SER A 173 2.50 7.98 -16.26
CA SER A 173 1.75 7.16 -15.27
C SER A 173 2.33 7.27 -13.86
N PHE A 174 3.55 7.79 -13.72
CA PHE A 174 4.28 7.79 -12.45
C PHE A 174 3.55 8.53 -11.33
N TRP A 175 2.98 9.71 -11.61
CA TRP A 175 2.30 10.49 -10.58
C TRP A 175 1.04 9.77 -10.07
N ARG A 176 0.29 9.11 -10.96
CA ARG A 176 -0.91 8.32 -10.64
C ARG A 176 -0.58 7.15 -9.74
N VAL A 177 0.43 6.38 -10.15
CA VAL A 177 0.95 5.24 -9.40
C VAL A 177 1.44 5.68 -8.02
N SER A 178 2.21 6.78 -7.95
CA SER A 178 2.70 7.34 -6.68
C SER A 178 1.57 7.81 -5.76
N ALA A 179 0.56 8.48 -6.30
CA ALA A 179 -0.60 8.93 -5.54
C ALA A 179 -1.44 7.75 -5.03
N ALA A 180 -1.74 6.78 -5.89
CA ALA A 180 -2.45 5.55 -5.56
C ALA A 180 -1.71 4.76 -4.46
N LYS A 181 -0.40 4.54 -4.63
CA LYS A 181 0.44 3.85 -3.65
C LYS A 181 0.41 4.56 -2.30
N ARG A 182 0.50 5.89 -2.27
CA ARG A 182 0.43 6.68 -1.03
C ARG A 182 -0.88 6.49 -0.27
N ILE A 183 -2.01 6.36 -0.98
CA ILE A 183 -3.31 6.08 -0.36
C ILE A 183 -3.30 4.68 0.26
N VAL A 184 -2.81 3.67 -0.48
CA VAL A 184 -2.72 2.29 0.02
C VAL A 184 -1.87 2.22 1.30
N LEU A 185 -0.65 2.79 1.28
CA LEU A 185 0.25 2.82 2.45
C LEU A 185 -0.40 3.50 3.66
N ARG A 186 -1.21 4.55 3.44
CA ARG A 186 -1.84 5.32 4.51
C ARG A 186 -3.10 4.67 5.07
N CYS A 187 -3.89 3.97 4.24
CA CYS A 187 -5.23 3.54 4.60
C CYS A 187 -5.32 2.04 4.90
N LEU A 188 -4.45 1.22 4.31
CA LEU A 188 -4.51 -0.23 4.48
C LEU A 188 -4.25 -0.62 5.94
N GLY A 189 -5.07 -1.53 6.45
CA GLY A 189 -4.93 -2.15 7.77
C GLY A 189 -4.96 -3.68 7.69
N PRO A 190 -4.52 -4.39 8.75
CA PRO A 190 -4.44 -5.85 8.76
C PRO A 190 -5.80 -6.54 8.66
N ASP A 191 -6.86 -5.92 9.17
CA ASP A 191 -8.21 -6.51 9.21
C ASP A 191 -9.01 -6.31 7.90
N MET A 192 -8.46 -5.57 6.92
CA MET A 192 -9.15 -5.16 5.69
C MET A 192 -9.09 -6.21 4.58
N THR A 193 -9.63 -7.40 4.86
CA THR A 193 -9.62 -8.55 3.93
C THR A 193 -10.44 -8.33 2.67
N ARG A 194 -11.56 -7.61 2.76
CA ARG A 194 -12.43 -7.32 1.60
C ARG A 194 -11.77 -6.33 0.64
N GLU A 195 -11.21 -5.26 1.19
CA GLU A 195 -10.56 -4.19 0.43
C GLU A 195 -9.28 -4.70 -0.23
N THR A 196 -8.48 -5.53 0.47
CA THR A 196 -7.30 -6.19 -0.11
C THR A 196 -7.66 -7.11 -1.26
N MET A 197 -8.70 -7.94 -1.14
CA MET A 197 -9.16 -8.78 -2.25
C MET A 197 -9.62 -7.93 -3.43
N TYR A 198 -10.40 -6.88 -3.20
CA TYR A 198 -10.84 -5.98 -4.28
C TYR A 198 -9.65 -5.33 -5.01
N LEU A 199 -8.67 -4.81 -4.27
CA LEU A 199 -7.48 -4.17 -4.85
C LEU A 199 -6.61 -5.17 -5.63
N LYS A 200 -6.52 -6.41 -5.16
CA LYS A 200 -5.75 -7.47 -5.82
C LYS A 200 -6.45 -8.03 -7.05
N GLU A 201 -7.71 -8.41 -6.92
CA GLU A 201 -8.45 -9.17 -7.94
C GLU A 201 -9.12 -8.27 -8.98
N THR A 202 -9.69 -7.14 -8.54
CA THR A 202 -10.44 -6.24 -9.43
C THR A 202 -9.54 -5.13 -9.99
N VAL A 203 -8.75 -4.48 -9.15
CA VAL A 203 -7.90 -3.35 -9.58
C VAL A 203 -6.55 -3.83 -10.14
N GLY A 204 -6.09 -5.02 -9.74
CA GLY A 204 -4.84 -5.61 -10.23
C GLY A 204 -3.58 -4.98 -9.62
N ILE A 205 -3.64 -4.52 -8.37
CA ILE A 205 -2.50 -3.89 -7.68
C ILE A 205 -1.47 -4.95 -7.27
N PRO A 206 -0.16 -4.67 -7.42
CA PRO A 206 0.90 -5.56 -6.95
C PRO A 206 0.78 -5.88 -5.46
N THR A 207 0.97 -7.15 -5.10
CA THR A 207 0.99 -7.60 -3.69
C THR A 207 2.07 -6.90 -2.87
N GLU A 208 3.14 -6.48 -3.54
CA GLU A 208 4.23 -5.68 -2.99
C GLU A 208 3.75 -4.41 -2.25
N TRP A 209 2.75 -3.69 -2.80
CA TRP A 209 2.24 -2.47 -2.16
C TRP A 209 1.48 -2.78 -0.87
N MET A 210 0.83 -3.95 -0.82
CA MET A 210 0.09 -4.39 0.36
C MET A 210 1.07 -4.83 1.45
N ASP A 211 2.09 -5.61 1.11
CA ASP A 211 3.12 -6.02 2.06
C ASP A 211 3.92 -4.82 2.59
N GLU A 212 4.24 -3.84 1.74
CA GLU A 212 4.89 -2.59 2.16
C GLU A 212 4.00 -1.78 3.12
N ALA A 213 2.70 -1.63 2.82
CA ALA A 213 1.77 -0.94 3.70
C ALA A 213 1.66 -1.63 5.08
N LEU A 214 1.58 -2.97 5.09
CA LEU A 214 1.52 -3.74 6.34
C LEU A 214 2.82 -3.63 7.14
N ALA A 215 3.98 -3.62 6.47
CA ALA A 215 5.26 -3.40 7.12
C ALA A 215 5.34 -2.02 7.81
N ASP A 216 4.84 -0.96 7.16
CA ASP A 216 4.77 0.38 7.75
C ASP A 216 3.81 0.45 8.95
N ARG A 217 2.69 -0.29 8.91
CA ARG A 217 1.77 -0.41 10.06
C ARG A 217 2.44 -1.11 11.24
N CYS A 218 3.14 -2.22 10.99
CA CYS A 218 3.92 -2.91 12.01
C CYS A 218 4.99 -1.99 12.61
N LYS A 219 5.65 -1.13 11.80
CA LYS A 219 6.55 -0.08 12.31
C LYS A 219 5.84 0.86 13.28
N SER A 220 4.65 1.35 12.93
CA SER A 220 3.90 2.30 13.76
C SER A 220 3.38 1.69 15.07
N THR A 221 3.06 0.39 15.07
CA THR A 221 2.55 -0.35 16.24
C THR A 221 3.67 -0.93 17.12
N GLY A 222 4.91 -0.98 16.61
CA GLY A 222 6.06 -1.54 17.31
C GLY A 222 6.22 -3.06 17.16
N ASP A 223 5.45 -3.71 16.29
CA ASP A 223 5.61 -5.12 15.98
C ASP A 223 6.79 -5.34 15.02
N THR A 224 7.97 -5.59 15.60
CA THR A 224 9.19 -5.87 14.85
C THR A 224 9.11 -7.15 14.01
N HIS A 225 8.38 -8.15 14.50
CA HIS A 225 8.31 -9.47 13.88
C HIS A 225 7.43 -9.43 12.63
N GLY A 226 6.21 -8.88 12.76
CA GLY A 226 5.31 -8.68 11.63
C GLY A 226 5.95 -7.79 10.56
N ARG A 227 6.67 -6.74 10.96
CA ARG A 227 7.39 -5.86 10.02
C ARG A 227 8.39 -6.63 9.17
N ILE A 228 9.24 -7.43 9.78
CA ILE A 228 10.28 -8.20 9.07
C ILE A 228 9.64 -9.25 8.16
N GLN A 229 8.58 -9.92 8.61
CA GLN A 229 7.86 -10.92 7.81
C GLN A 229 7.19 -10.32 6.57
N HIS A 230 6.60 -9.12 6.68
CA HIS A 230 6.04 -8.43 5.52
C HIS A 230 7.13 -7.89 4.60
N LEU A 231 8.21 -7.33 5.16
CA LEU A 231 9.36 -6.89 4.36
C LEU A 231 10.01 -8.06 3.61
N SER A 232 10.10 -9.26 4.19
CA SER A 232 10.74 -10.41 3.52
C SER A 232 9.97 -10.89 2.29
N ARG A 233 8.65 -10.63 2.22
CA ARG A 233 7.82 -10.97 1.06
C ARG A 233 8.00 -9.99 -0.10
N PHE A 234 8.34 -8.74 0.21
CA PHE A 234 8.52 -7.68 -0.79
C PHE A 234 9.99 -7.50 -1.20
N SER A 235 10.89 -7.32 -0.22
CA SER A 235 12.30 -7.00 -0.45
C SER A 235 13.19 -7.71 0.58
N PRO A 236 13.89 -8.80 0.20
CA PRO A 236 14.74 -9.55 1.13
C PRO A 236 15.93 -8.72 1.63
N GLY A 237 16.42 -7.77 0.82
CA GLY A 237 17.49 -6.85 1.23
C GLY A 237 17.06 -5.91 2.36
N MET A 238 15.88 -5.28 2.23
CA MET A 238 15.34 -4.42 3.29
C MET A 238 14.94 -5.23 4.53
N ALA A 239 14.45 -6.46 4.34
CA ALA A 239 14.16 -7.37 5.45
C ALA A 239 15.43 -7.71 6.24
N ARG A 240 16.55 -8.00 5.54
CA ARG A 240 17.84 -8.27 6.16
C ARG A 240 18.36 -7.07 6.95
N GLU A 241 18.33 -5.88 6.36
CA GLU A 241 18.75 -4.65 7.04
C GLU A 241 17.90 -4.38 8.30
N ALA A 242 16.58 -4.53 8.20
CA ALA A 242 15.69 -4.37 9.35
C ALA A 242 15.94 -5.44 10.42
N LEU A 243 16.26 -6.67 10.01
CA LEU A 243 16.56 -7.78 10.90
C LEU A 243 17.87 -7.54 11.67
N GLU A 244 18.92 -7.09 11.00
CA GLU A 244 20.20 -6.76 11.63
C GLU A 244 20.09 -5.54 12.54
N LYS A 245 19.30 -4.53 12.14
CA LYS A 245 19.15 -3.29 12.92
C LYS A 245 18.26 -3.47 14.16
N TYR A 246 17.16 -4.22 14.07
CA TYR A 246 16.14 -4.26 15.12
C TYR A 246 15.98 -5.61 15.81
N LEU A 247 16.09 -6.72 15.08
CA LEU A 247 15.83 -8.04 15.66
C LEU A 247 17.06 -8.60 16.36
N VAL A 248 18.20 -8.69 15.65
CA VAL A 248 19.43 -9.31 16.13
C VAL A 248 19.91 -8.73 17.48
N PRO A 249 19.96 -7.40 17.66
CA PRO A 249 20.41 -6.81 18.93
C PRO A 249 19.51 -7.15 20.13
N THR A 250 18.24 -7.48 19.85
CA THR A 250 17.26 -7.80 20.90
C THR A 250 17.19 -9.28 21.25
N LEU A 251 17.82 -10.17 20.47
CA LEU A 251 17.71 -11.61 20.67
C LEU A 251 18.22 -12.06 22.04
N LEU A 252 19.35 -11.53 22.50
CA LEU A 252 19.95 -11.90 23.79
C LEU A 252 19.13 -11.42 25.00
N PHE A 253 18.21 -10.47 24.80
CA PHE A 253 17.50 -9.78 25.87
C PHE A 253 16.00 -10.12 25.93
N ARG A 254 15.49 -10.96 25.01
CA ARG A 254 14.08 -11.37 24.95
C ARG A 254 13.81 -12.66 25.73
N CYS A 255 12.51 -12.94 25.96
CA CYS A 255 12.06 -14.19 26.57
C CYS A 255 12.19 -15.38 25.60
N HIS A 256 12.37 -16.60 26.13
CA HIS A 256 12.55 -17.87 25.37
C HIS A 256 11.54 -18.04 24.22
N THR A 257 10.25 -17.81 24.48
CA THR A 257 9.20 -18.01 23.48
C THR A 257 9.32 -17.07 22.29
N ASP A 258 9.89 -15.88 22.49
CA ASP A 258 10.07 -14.88 21.45
C ASP A 258 11.41 -15.06 20.74
N THR A 259 12.44 -15.57 21.43
CA THR A 259 13.73 -15.92 20.81
C THR A 259 13.56 -17.07 19.83
N VAL A 260 12.82 -18.13 20.17
CA VAL A 260 12.54 -19.25 19.23
C VAL A 260 11.85 -18.75 17.95
N LYS A 261 10.78 -17.95 18.08
CA LYS A 261 10.10 -17.35 16.92
C LYS A 261 11.03 -16.47 16.09
N SER A 262 11.91 -15.72 16.74
CA SER A 262 12.90 -14.87 16.07
C SER A 262 13.93 -15.70 15.32
N LEU A 263 14.38 -16.83 15.89
CA LEU A 263 15.33 -17.76 15.29
C LEU A 263 14.72 -18.49 14.09
N GLU A 264 13.45 -18.88 14.14
CA GLU A 264 12.73 -19.42 12.98
C GLU A 264 12.65 -18.41 11.84
N LEU A 265 12.32 -17.15 12.15
CA LEU A 265 12.31 -16.07 11.16
C LEU A 265 13.70 -15.82 10.57
N LEU A 266 14.75 -15.80 11.40
CA LEU A 266 16.14 -15.67 10.96
C LEU A 266 16.53 -16.79 9.99
N LYS A 267 16.25 -18.05 10.35
CA LYS A 267 16.52 -19.22 9.50
C LYS A 267 15.80 -19.14 8.15
N SER A 268 14.62 -18.54 8.10
CA SER A 268 13.85 -18.39 6.86
C SER A 268 14.35 -17.29 5.92
N ILE A 269 15.04 -16.27 6.45
CA ILE A 269 15.44 -15.06 5.71
C ILE A 269 16.94 -15.03 5.39
N THR A 270 17.77 -15.68 6.21
CA THR A 270 19.23 -15.57 6.11
C THR A 270 19.85 -16.84 5.53
N THR A 271 20.60 -16.65 4.44
CA THR A 271 21.34 -17.70 3.72
C THR A 271 22.86 -17.49 3.77
N ASP A 272 23.32 -16.30 4.15
CA ASP A 272 24.71 -15.88 3.98
C ASP A 272 25.48 -15.94 5.30
N GLU A 273 26.48 -16.82 5.36
CA GLU A 273 27.23 -17.15 6.57
C GLU A 273 27.95 -15.93 7.19
N GLY A 274 28.41 -14.97 6.38
CA GLY A 274 29.20 -13.82 6.84
C GLY A 274 28.41 -12.62 7.38
N THR A 275 27.08 -12.70 7.45
CA THR A 275 26.21 -11.60 7.94
C THR A 275 26.05 -11.63 9.46
N LEU A 276 25.74 -10.50 10.11
CA LEU A 276 25.57 -10.44 11.57
C LEU A 276 24.49 -11.43 12.05
N ALA A 277 23.44 -11.58 11.25
CA ALA A 277 22.38 -12.53 11.49
C ALA A 277 22.84 -14.00 11.38
N GLY A 278 23.71 -14.31 10.41
CA GLY A 278 24.34 -15.64 10.27
C GLY A 278 25.30 -15.96 11.41
N VAL A 279 26.09 -14.98 11.86
CA VAL A 279 26.96 -15.11 13.06
C VAL A 279 26.12 -15.35 14.32
N ALA A 280 25.01 -14.63 14.48
CA ALA A 280 24.08 -14.84 15.59
C ALA A 280 23.52 -16.27 15.56
N LEU A 281 23.04 -16.77 14.41
CA LEU A 281 22.55 -18.15 14.28
C LEU A 281 23.62 -19.19 14.64
N ARG A 282 24.87 -19.01 14.21
CA ARG A 282 25.98 -19.90 14.57
C ARG A 282 26.30 -19.86 16.06
N LEU A 283 26.25 -18.68 16.68
CA LEU A 283 26.39 -18.56 18.13
C LEU A 283 25.29 -19.34 18.88
N TYR A 284 24.06 -19.29 18.39
CA TYR A 284 22.96 -20.08 18.99
C TYR A 284 23.11 -21.59 18.76
N ALA A 285 23.54 -22.03 17.57
CA ALA A 285 23.82 -23.44 17.30
C ALA A 285 24.96 -23.97 18.18
N LEU A 286 26.05 -23.20 18.31
CA LEU A 286 27.16 -23.52 19.20
C LEU A 286 26.71 -23.68 20.66
N CYS A 287 25.81 -22.81 21.13
CA CYS A 287 25.20 -22.96 22.45
C CYS A 287 24.45 -24.29 22.60
N GLU A 288 23.64 -24.68 21.61
CA GLU A 288 22.91 -25.96 21.64
C GLU A 288 23.86 -27.16 21.65
N ASP A 289 24.92 -27.13 20.85
CA ASP A 289 25.91 -28.20 20.74
C ASP A 289 26.71 -28.37 22.04
N ILE A 290 27.15 -27.27 22.67
CA ILE A 290 27.85 -27.30 23.96
C ILE A 290 26.93 -27.85 25.08
N VAL A 291 25.65 -27.49 25.05
CA VAL A 291 24.67 -28.07 25.98
C VAL A 291 24.51 -29.57 25.75
N ALA A 292 24.38 -30.01 24.50
CA ALA A 292 24.26 -31.43 24.17
C ALA A 292 25.48 -32.24 24.66
N LEU A 293 26.70 -31.73 24.45
CA LEU A 293 27.93 -32.39 24.89
C LEU A 293 28.08 -32.52 26.41
N SER A 294 27.49 -31.61 27.17
CA SER A 294 27.47 -31.72 28.64
C SER A 294 26.73 -32.98 29.12
N VAL A 295 25.85 -33.55 28.29
CA VAL A 295 25.03 -34.73 28.60
C VAL A 295 25.61 -36.03 27.98
N THR A 296 26.39 -35.94 26.90
CA THR A 296 26.92 -37.10 26.15
C THR A 296 28.13 -37.77 26.81
N SER A 297 28.36 -39.07 26.55
CA SER A 297 29.43 -39.87 27.16
C SER A 297 30.85 -39.43 26.75
N THR A 298 31.86 -39.76 27.58
CA THR A 298 33.23 -39.24 27.53
C THR A 298 34.02 -39.49 26.24
N GLN A 299 33.62 -40.44 25.39
CA GLN A 299 34.44 -40.88 24.25
C GLN A 299 34.11 -40.20 22.91
N GLU A 300 32.91 -39.62 22.78
CA GLU A 300 32.51 -38.78 21.63
C GLU A 300 32.87 -37.30 21.84
N ARG A 301 33.38 -36.96 23.04
CA ARG A 301 33.66 -35.59 23.47
C ARG A 301 34.93 -35.01 22.86
N GLU A 302 36.02 -35.75 22.74
CA GLU A 302 37.32 -35.16 22.33
C GLU A 302 37.33 -34.66 20.87
N ASP A 303 36.73 -35.41 19.94
CA ASP A 303 36.66 -35.02 18.53
C ASP A 303 35.71 -33.83 18.31
N THR A 304 34.57 -33.82 18.99
CA THR A 304 33.57 -32.75 18.90
C THR A 304 34.01 -31.47 19.61
N ILE A 305 34.76 -31.56 20.71
CA ILE A 305 35.31 -30.39 21.40
C ILE A 305 36.34 -29.66 20.51
N SER A 306 37.20 -30.41 19.81
CA SER A 306 38.18 -29.82 18.88
C SER A 306 37.49 -29.06 17.76
N GLU A 307 36.40 -29.60 17.20
CA GLU A 307 35.59 -28.94 16.18
C GLU A 307 34.92 -27.67 16.73
N LEU A 308 34.29 -27.73 17.91
CA LEU A 308 33.65 -26.58 18.55
C LEU A 308 34.65 -25.48 18.92
N HIS A 309 35.88 -25.83 19.31
CA HIS A 309 36.94 -24.84 19.52
C HIS A 309 37.23 -24.05 18.24
N THR A 310 37.36 -24.72 17.09
CA THR A 310 37.57 -24.04 15.81
C THR A 310 36.40 -23.15 15.42
N GLN A 311 35.15 -23.61 15.61
CA GLN A 311 33.95 -22.82 15.35
C GLN A 311 33.90 -21.57 16.25
N THR A 312 34.21 -21.73 17.54
CA THR A 312 34.24 -20.63 18.51
C THR A 312 35.27 -19.55 18.14
N GLU A 313 36.44 -19.93 17.63
CA GLU A 313 37.43 -18.97 17.12
C GLU A 313 36.98 -18.25 15.84
N THR A 314 36.28 -18.94 14.93
CA THR A 314 35.76 -18.30 13.71
C THR A 314 34.72 -17.24 14.05
N ILE A 315 33.78 -17.55 14.95
CA ILE A 315 32.74 -16.62 15.39
C ILE A 315 33.34 -15.41 16.13
N GLU A 316 34.37 -15.62 16.96
CA GLU A 316 35.05 -14.52 17.66
C GLU A 316 35.74 -13.55 16.70
N ARG A 317 36.42 -14.06 15.66
CA ARG A 317 37.07 -13.23 14.64
C ARG A 317 36.05 -12.37 13.90
N GLU A 318 34.91 -12.93 13.52
CA GLU A 318 33.84 -12.23 12.81
C GLU A 318 33.13 -11.20 13.69
N LEU A 319 32.79 -11.54 14.94
CA LEU A 319 32.21 -10.60 15.90
C LEU A 319 33.15 -9.43 16.22
N SER A 320 34.45 -9.70 16.32
CA SER A 320 35.47 -8.66 16.56
C SER A 320 35.59 -7.71 15.37
N LEU A 321 35.54 -8.24 14.15
CA LEU A 321 35.52 -7.45 12.91
C LEU A 321 34.27 -6.56 12.84
N LEU A 322 33.09 -7.12 13.12
CA LEU A 322 31.83 -6.37 13.16
C LEU A 322 31.82 -5.30 14.27
N LYS A 323 32.43 -5.56 15.43
CA LYS A 323 32.56 -4.57 16.52
C LYS A 323 33.38 -3.35 16.11
N SER A 324 34.44 -3.54 15.34
CA SER A 324 35.24 -2.43 14.80
C SER A 324 34.47 -1.57 13.78
N GLN A 325 33.50 -2.16 13.07
CA GLN A 325 32.67 -1.47 12.08
C GLN A 325 31.45 -0.79 12.70
N ALA A 326 30.86 -1.37 13.77
CA ALA A 326 29.62 -0.89 14.39
C ALA A 326 29.76 0.37 15.27
N ALA A 327 30.99 0.77 15.64
CA ALA A 327 31.24 1.94 16.49
C ALA A 327 30.82 3.29 15.85
N LEU A 328 30.43 3.30 14.57
CA LEU A 328 30.09 4.49 13.78
C LEU A 328 28.57 4.69 13.52
N VAL A 329 27.70 3.78 13.96
CA VAL A 329 26.28 3.81 13.58
C VAL A 329 25.40 4.19 14.77
N SER A 330 25.00 5.46 14.84
CA SER A 330 23.93 5.93 15.75
C SER A 330 22.57 5.51 15.19
N THR A 331 21.79 4.73 15.95
CA THR A 331 20.43 4.37 15.56
C THR A 331 19.46 5.47 16.01
N GLU A 332 19.16 6.40 15.11
CA GLU A 332 17.96 7.25 15.20
C GLU A 332 16.74 6.40 14.79
N ASP A 333 15.94 5.99 15.77
CA ASP A 333 14.50 5.73 15.65
C ASP A 333 13.99 5.41 17.06
N GLY A 334 13.05 6.22 17.58
CA GLY A 334 12.64 6.30 18.99
C GLY A 334 11.89 5.10 19.60
N GLN A 335 12.12 3.88 19.13
CA GLN A 335 11.74 2.65 19.83
C GLN A 335 12.96 2.11 20.62
N CYS A 336 12.74 1.28 21.64
CA CYS A 336 13.80 0.65 22.46
C CYS A 336 14.80 -0.14 21.60
N SER A 337 15.73 0.57 20.97
CA SER A 337 16.82 0.03 20.17
C SER A 337 17.97 -0.26 21.12
N ILE A 338 18.31 -1.53 21.27
CA ILE A 338 19.50 -1.92 22.01
C ILE A 338 20.70 -1.53 21.14
N PRO A 339 21.63 -0.69 21.63
CA PRO A 339 22.79 -0.30 20.86
C PRO A 339 23.55 -1.55 20.40
N MET A 340 23.91 -1.60 19.12
CA MET A 340 24.63 -2.73 18.54
C MET A 340 25.92 -3.05 19.32
N THR A 341 26.58 -2.03 19.85
CA THR A 341 27.78 -2.17 20.70
C THR A 341 27.50 -2.97 21.97
N SER A 342 26.31 -2.84 22.57
CA SER A 342 25.89 -3.61 23.76
C SER A 342 25.63 -5.07 23.42
N PHE A 343 24.98 -5.34 22.28
CA PHE A 343 24.81 -6.71 21.79
C PHE A 343 26.16 -7.37 21.52
N LEU A 344 27.06 -6.70 20.80
CA LEU A 344 28.37 -7.26 20.46
C LEU A 344 29.24 -7.50 21.68
N SER A 345 29.20 -6.63 22.70
CA SER A 345 29.91 -6.88 23.97
C SER A 345 29.37 -8.09 24.71
N GLU A 346 28.04 -8.25 24.75
CA GLU A 346 27.39 -9.37 25.45
C GLU A 346 27.61 -10.69 24.69
N ALA A 347 27.54 -10.68 23.36
CA ALA A 347 27.83 -11.84 22.52
C ALA A 347 29.28 -12.31 22.69
N LEU A 348 30.24 -11.39 22.71
CA LEU A 348 31.65 -11.73 22.98
C LEU A 348 31.86 -12.25 24.40
N ALA A 349 31.20 -11.66 25.41
CA ALA A 349 31.27 -12.16 26.78
C ALA A 349 30.70 -13.58 26.90
N SER A 350 29.57 -13.84 26.24
CA SER A 350 28.95 -15.17 26.16
C SER A 350 29.89 -16.19 25.50
N LEU A 351 30.60 -15.78 24.45
CA LEU A 351 31.57 -16.61 23.75
C LEU A 351 32.79 -16.95 24.62
N GLN A 352 33.31 -15.99 25.40
CA GLN A 352 34.39 -16.25 26.36
C GLN A 352 33.95 -17.24 27.45
N PHE A 353 32.71 -17.14 27.91
CA PHE A 353 32.15 -18.10 28.86
C PHE A 353 32.03 -19.51 28.25
N MET A 354 31.61 -19.61 26.97
CA MET A 354 31.57 -20.89 26.25
C MET A 354 32.95 -21.52 26.09
N LYS A 355 33.99 -20.72 25.80
CA LYS A 355 35.39 -21.21 25.78
C LYS A 355 35.84 -21.78 27.12
N LEU A 356 35.51 -21.10 28.22
CA LEU A 356 35.82 -21.58 29.57
C LEU A 356 35.09 -22.91 29.86
N GLN A 357 33.84 -23.04 29.42
CA GLN A 357 33.08 -24.28 29.57
C GLN A 357 33.68 -25.43 28.74
N LEU A 358 34.10 -25.18 27.50
CA LEU A 358 34.79 -26.18 26.68
C LEU A 358 36.10 -26.64 27.34
N GLN A 359 36.91 -25.72 27.85
CA GLN A 359 38.14 -26.04 28.60
C GLN A 359 37.87 -26.83 29.88
N ALA A 360 36.76 -26.53 30.59
CA ALA A 360 36.37 -27.30 31.76
C ALA A 360 35.94 -28.73 31.38
N LEU A 361 35.18 -28.87 30.28
CA LEU A 361 34.75 -30.16 29.73
C LEU A 361 35.94 -31.00 29.26
N GLU A 362 36.97 -30.40 28.66
CA GLU A 362 38.26 -31.06 28.36
C GLU A 362 38.95 -31.56 29.64
N ALA A 363 38.92 -30.76 30.71
CA ALA A 363 39.46 -31.13 32.01
C ALA A 363 38.59 -32.17 32.78
N GLY A 364 37.49 -32.66 32.18
CA GLY A 364 36.58 -33.64 32.77
C GLY A 364 35.61 -33.06 33.82
N SER A 365 35.49 -31.74 33.89
CA SER A 365 34.62 -31.01 34.82
C SER A 365 33.56 -30.21 34.05
N SER A 366 32.46 -29.82 34.69
CA SER A 366 31.46 -28.94 34.05
C SER A 366 31.19 -27.79 34.98
N ILE A 367 31.46 -26.56 34.54
CA ILE A 367 31.19 -25.34 35.31
C ILE A 367 29.68 -25.21 35.57
N TRP A 368 28.87 -25.81 34.71
CA TRP A 368 27.41 -25.77 34.81
C TRP A 368 26.86 -26.67 35.93
N ASN A 369 27.63 -27.65 36.42
CA ASN A 369 27.19 -28.55 37.49
C ASN A 369 27.45 -28.01 38.91
N GLU A 370 28.35 -27.03 39.09
CA GLU A 370 28.77 -26.56 40.43
C GLU A 370 28.22 -25.17 40.84
N TYR A 371 27.61 -24.41 39.94
CA TYR A 371 27.18 -23.03 40.24
C TYR A 371 25.67 -22.88 40.50
N ASP A 372 25.31 -22.95 41.78
CA ASP A 372 23.98 -22.56 42.28
C ASP A 372 24.02 -21.11 42.85
N LYS A 373 23.13 -20.25 42.32
CA LYS A 373 22.64 -18.96 42.88
C LYS A 373 23.57 -17.72 42.90
N LYS A 374 23.69 -17.03 41.76
CA LYS A 374 23.34 -15.58 41.57
C LYS A 374 23.97 -14.97 40.32
N GLU A 375 25.20 -15.33 39.98
CA GLU A 375 25.92 -14.81 38.80
C GLU A 375 25.74 -15.68 37.55
N ALA A 376 25.41 -16.96 37.75
CA ALA A 376 24.88 -17.83 36.70
C ALA A 376 23.61 -17.26 36.06
N LYS A 377 22.93 -16.27 36.65
CA LYS A 377 21.64 -15.77 36.17
C LYS A 377 21.69 -15.01 34.84
N VAL A 378 22.83 -14.77 34.21
CA VAL A 378 22.92 -14.16 32.87
C VAL A 378 23.27 -15.23 31.83
N ALA A 379 24.33 -16.00 32.06
CA ALA A 379 24.72 -17.13 31.20
C ALA A 379 23.73 -18.30 31.29
N SER A 380 23.21 -18.62 32.48
CA SER A 380 22.08 -19.55 32.66
C SER A 380 20.76 -18.93 32.26
N ARG A 381 20.57 -17.60 32.25
CA ARG A 381 19.38 -17.05 31.58
C ARG A 381 19.48 -17.23 30.07
N LEU A 382 20.64 -17.10 29.45
CA LEU A 382 20.84 -17.41 28.04
C LEU A 382 20.67 -18.92 27.78
N ALA A 383 21.33 -19.79 28.54
CA ALA A 383 21.21 -21.25 28.36
C ALA A 383 19.84 -21.83 28.79
N ILE A 384 19.23 -21.37 29.88
CA ILE A 384 17.89 -21.80 30.37
C ILE A 384 16.78 -21.13 29.54
N ALA A 385 16.94 -19.88 29.08
CA ALA A 385 16.02 -19.27 28.12
C ALA A 385 16.28 -19.70 26.66
N LEU A 386 17.18 -20.65 26.42
CA LEU A 386 17.30 -21.37 25.15
C LEU A 386 16.87 -22.84 25.26
N VAL A 387 17.10 -23.54 26.38
CA VAL A 387 16.89 -25.00 26.50
C VAL A 387 15.78 -25.41 27.51
N GLY A 388 15.20 -24.46 28.24
CA GLY A 388 14.33 -24.75 29.40
C GLY A 388 12.91 -25.26 29.12
N LYS A 389 12.76 -26.54 28.73
CA LYS A 389 11.66 -27.40 29.24
C LYS A 389 11.96 -28.90 29.26
N GLU A 390 12.92 -29.41 28.49
CA GLU A 390 13.19 -30.86 28.49
C GLU A 390 14.11 -31.31 29.62
N ALA A 391 15.14 -30.52 29.99
CA ALA A 391 16.06 -30.88 31.08
C ALA A 391 15.40 -30.85 32.48
N SER A 392 14.44 -29.96 32.72
CA SER A 392 13.74 -29.89 34.01
C SER A 392 12.72 -31.03 34.20
N SER A 393 12.24 -31.65 33.11
CA SER A 393 11.32 -32.78 33.17
C SER A 393 11.99 -34.11 33.50
N ARG A 394 13.25 -34.32 33.10
CA ARG A 394 14.00 -35.57 33.36
C ARG A 394 14.57 -35.65 34.78
N VAL A 395 14.96 -34.53 35.38
CA VAL A 395 15.50 -34.50 36.75
C VAL A 395 14.41 -34.65 37.82
N HIS A 396 13.15 -34.33 37.51
CA HIS A 396 12.02 -34.54 38.45
C HIS A 396 11.43 -35.95 38.43
N THR A 397 11.71 -36.77 37.41
CA THR A 397 11.21 -38.16 37.36
C THR A 397 12.12 -39.19 38.03
N GLU A 398 13.40 -38.89 38.27
CA GLU A 398 14.33 -39.83 38.93
C GLU A 398 14.43 -39.65 40.45
N ASN A 399 13.87 -38.58 41.03
CA ASN A 399 13.96 -38.30 42.48
C ASN A 399 12.67 -38.55 43.30
N VAL A 400 11.69 -39.32 42.78
CA VAL A 400 10.47 -39.67 43.53
C VAL A 400 10.28 -41.19 43.75
N LYS A 401 11.36 -41.98 43.74
CA LYS A 401 11.28 -43.41 44.08
C LYS A 401 12.43 -43.92 44.96
N VAL A 402 12.80 -43.21 46.03
CA VAL A 402 13.39 -43.85 47.22
C VAL A 402 12.97 -43.03 48.44
N PHE A 403 11.80 -43.32 48.99
CA PHE A 403 11.43 -43.24 50.41
C PHE A 403 9.91 -43.48 50.50
N ALA A 404 9.55 -44.76 50.49
CA ALA A 404 8.36 -45.32 51.12
C ALA A 404 8.77 -46.66 51.71
#